data_AF-A0A971VYK0-F1
#
_entry.id   AF-A0A971VYK0-F1
#
_cell.length_a   1.000
_cell.length_b   1.000
_cell.length_c   1.000
_cell.angle_alpha   90.00
_cell.angle_beta   90.00
_cell.angle_gamma   90.00
#
_symmetry.space_group_name_H-M   'P 1'
#
loop_
_entity.id
_entity.type
_entity.pdbx_description
1 polymer ?
#
loop_
_entity_poly.entity_id
_entity_poly.type
_entity_poly.pdbx_seq_one_letter_code
_entity_poly.pdbx_strand_id
1 'polypeptide(L)'
;MINLVRSGPETMVFTFTKDFDKAEQILLSWGEYTGNDIEEAFSISGEFSRIVVARIQSETGNEEEVRVYISETCLQRLLCKMLNAKLGDGIMESRMQPGYILMRLLGDIEKGIE
;
A
#
# COMPACT_ATOMS: atom_id res chain seq x y z
N MET A 1 14.60 -21.38 18.14
CA MET A 1 14.99 -20.65 16.90
C MET A 1 13.96 -19.56 16.65
N ILE A 2 14.37 -18.30 16.66
CA ILE A 2 13.47 -17.17 16.34
C ILE A 2 13.39 -17.06 14.81
N ASN A 3 12.20 -17.14 14.24
CA ASN A 3 11.98 -16.91 12.81
C ASN A 3 11.26 -15.57 12.61
N LEU A 4 11.84 -14.70 11.78
CA LEU A 4 11.27 -13.43 11.39
C LEU A 4 10.65 -13.60 10.00
N VAL A 5 9.32 -13.62 9.93
CA VAL A 5 8.60 -13.74 8.67
C VAL A 5 7.93 -12.39 8.39
N ARG A 6 8.18 -11.81 7.21
CA ARG A 6 7.38 -10.68 6.73
C ARG A 6 6.00 -11.20 6.38
N SER A 7 4.98 -10.71 7.06
CA SER A 7 3.59 -11.12 6.83
C SER A 7 2.70 -9.89 6.84
N GLY A 8 1.66 -9.91 6.02
CA GLY A 8 0.75 -8.78 5.84
C GLY A 8 0.89 -8.17 4.45
N PRO A 9 -0.04 -7.26 4.12
CA PRO A 9 -0.23 -6.82 2.75
C PRO A 9 0.97 -6.03 2.22
N GLU A 10 1.32 -6.26 0.96
CA GLU A 10 2.30 -5.42 0.27
C GLU A 10 1.70 -4.02 0.09
N THR A 11 2.37 -2.99 0.58
CA THR A 11 1.80 -1.64 0.56
C THR A 11 2.62 -0.69 -0.30
N MET A 12 1.95 0.14 -1.09
CA MET A 12 2.56 1.17 -1.92
C MET A 12 1.89 2.51 -1.65
N VAL A 13 2.70 3.56 -1.47
CA VAL A 13 2.24 4.92 -1.26
C VAL A 13 2.61 5.73 -2.50
N PHE A 14 1.62 6.39 -3.10
CA PHE A 14 1.83 7.36 -4.17
C PHE A 14 1.42 8.74 -3.68
N THR A 15 2.27 9.73 -3.91
CA THR A 15 1.93 11.13 -3.71
C THR A 15 1.76 11.81 -5.05
N PHE A 16 0.52 12.14 -5.38
CA PHE A 16 0.13 12.83 -6.60
C PHE A 16 0.04 14.33 -6.37
N THR A 17 0.60 15.11 -7.30
CA THR A 17 0.49 16.58 -7.31
C THR A 17 -0.35 17.09 -8.49
N LYS A 18 -0.66 16.21 -9.44
CA LYS A 18 -1.55 16.43 -10.59
C LYS A 18 -1.96 15.09 -11.22
N ASP A 19 -2.87 15.12 -12.20
CA ASP A 19 -3.30 13.96 -12.98
C ASP A 19 -3.91 12.80 -12.17
N PHE A 20 -4.39 13.07 -10.94
CA PHE A 20 -4.99 12.02 -10.09
C PHE A 20 -6.21 11.38 -10.73
N ASP A 21 -7.06 12.11 -11.46
CA ASP A 21 -8.25 11.55 -12.11
C ASP A 21 -7.93 10.36 -13.04
N LYS A 22 -6.79 10.43 -13.75
CA LYS A 22 -6.30 9.33 -14.59
C LYS A 22 -5.76 8.18 -13.73
N ALA A 23 -5.04 8.49 -12.65
CA ALA A 23 -4.53 7.50 -11.73
C ALA A 23 -5.67 6.75 -11.02
N GLU A 24 -6.73 7.46 -10.63
CA GLU A 24 -7.92 6.90 -10.00
C GLU A 24 -8.60 5.86 -10.89
N GLN A 25 -8.79 6.13 -12.18
CA GLN A 25 -9.36 5.13 -13.09
C GLN A 25 -8.52 3.84 -13.15
N ILE A 26 -7.19 3.97 -13.10
CA ILE A 26 -6.30 2.83 -13.07
C ILE A 26 -6.41 2.08 -11.73
N LEU A 27 -6.47 2.81 -10.61
CA LEU A 27 -6.61 2.26 -9.26
C LEU A 27 -7.93 1.51 -9.08
N LEU A 28 -9.05 2.10 -9.50
CA LEU A 28 -10.37 1.47 -9.50
C LEU A 28 -10.44 0.25 -10.44
N SER A 29 -9.63 0.22 -11.51
CA SER A 29 -9.51 -0.96 -12.37
C SER A 29 -8.61 -2.07 -11.79
N TRP A 30 -7.84 -1.75 -10.76
CA TRP A 30 -6.86 -2.64 -10.15
C TRP A 30 -7.35 -3.20 -8.82
N GLY A 31 -8.05 -2.40 -8.02
CA GLY A 31 -8.54 -2.77 -6.69
C GLY A 31 -9.78 -2.00 -6.29
N GLU A 32 -10.28 -2.31 -5.10
CA GLU A 32 -11.46 -1.71 -4.51
C GLU A 32 -11.06 -0.49 -3.65
N TYR A 33 -11.86 0.57 -3.71
CA TYR A 33 -11.70 1.75 -2.86
C TYR A 33 -12.27 1.47 -1.47
N THR A 34 -11.47 1.71 -0.42
CA THR A 34 -11.82 1.40 0.97
C THR A 34 -11.92 2.63 1.87
N GLY A 35 -11.95 3.83 1.29
CA GLY A 35 -12.06 5.07 2.05
C GLY A 35 -10.73 5.80 2.21
N ASN A 36 -10.62 6.57 3.30
CA ASN A 36 -9.47 7.42 3.62
C ASN A 36 -8.73 7.01 4.90
N ASP A 37 -9.23 6.00 5.62
CA ASP A 37 -8.58 5.46 6.82
C ASP A 37 -7.63 4.31 6.45
N ILE A 38 -6.34 4.53 6.72
CA ILE A 38 -5.28 3.56 6.43
C ILE A 38 -5.37 2.38 7.42
N GLU A 39 -5.62 2.64 8.71
CA GLU A 39 -5.67 1.59 9.74
C GLU A 39 -6.87 0.67 9.53
N GLU A 40 -8.02 1.24 9.17
CA GLU A 40 -9.20 0.47 8.81
C GLU A 40 -8.91 -0.43 7.60
N ALA A 41 -8.28 0.11 6.55
CA ALA A 41 -7.89 -0.67 5.38
C ALA A 41 -6.94 -1.84 5.71
N PHE A 42 -5.97 -1.62 6.60
CA PHE A 42 -5.11 -2.71 7.09
C PHE A 42 -5.90 -3.75 7.89
N SER A 43 -6.88 -3.34 8.69
CA SER A 43 -7.69 -4.24 9.53
C SER A 43 -8.56 -5.20 8.73
N ILE A 44 -9.04 -4.78 7.56
CA ILE A 44 -9.88 -5.59 6.66
C ILE A 44 -9.07 -6.35 5.60
N SER A 45 -7.77 -6.05 5.47
CA SER A 45 -6.90 -6.67 4.48
C SER A 45 -6.44 -8.08 4.91
N GLY A 46 -6.43 -9.01 3.96
CA GLY A 46 -5.90 -10.36 4.15
C GLY A 46 -4.38 -10.43 3.95
N GLU A 47 -3.80 -11.59 4.28
CA GLU A 47 -2.35 -11.86 4.15
C GLU A 47 -1.83 -11.62 2.72
N PHE A 48 -2.66 -11.88 1.70
CA PHE A 48 -2.31 -11.73 0.28
C PHE A 48 -2.80 -10.42 -0.33
N SER A 49 -3.42 -9.55 0.46
CA SER A 49 -3.86 -8.25 -0.03
C SER A 49 -2.66 -7.37 -0.37
N ARG A 50 -2.86 -6.44 -1.30
CA ARG A 50 -1.97 -5.33 -1.58
C ARG A 50 -2.75 -4.06 -1.38
N ILE A 51 -2.11 -3.11 -0.72
CA ILE A 51 -2.71 -1.83 -0.38
C ILE A 51 -2.00 -0.75 -1.16
N VAL A 52 -2.78 0.16 -1.73
CA VAL A 52 -2.27 1.41 -2.29
C VAL A 52 -2.85 2.57 -1.49
N VAL A 53 -1.97 3.40 -0.95
CA VAL A 53 -2.33 4.67 -0.32
C VAL A 53 -2.01 5.78 -1.32
N ALA A 54 -3.04 6.39 -1.90
CA ALA A 54 -2.92 7.55 -2.76
C ALA A 54 -3.08 8.82 -1.92
N ARG A 55 -2.01 9.61 -1.82
CA ARG A 55 -1.98 10.95 -1.24
C ARG A 55 -2.09 11.95 -2.36
N ILE A 56 -3.05 12.85 -2.28
CA ILE A 56 -3.35 13.83 -3.32
C ILE A 56 -3.06 15.19 -2.71
N GLN A 57 -2.00 15.84 -3.18
CA GLN A 57 -1.64 17.17 -2.72
C GLN A 57 -2.23 18.21 -3.67
N SER A 58 -2.97 19.14 -3.08
CA SER A 58 -3.39 20.36 -3.76
C SER A 58 -2.18 21.22 -4.15
N GLU A 59 -2.27 21.94 -5.26
CA GLU A 59 -1.23 22.87 -5.74
C GLU A 59 -0.86 23.96 -4.69
N THR A 60 -1.77 24.25 -3.75
CA THR A 60 -1.54 25.22 -2.68
C THR A 60 -0.94 24.62 -1.41
N GLY A 61 -0.72 23.29 -1.37
CA GLY A 61 -0.07 22.56 -0.27
C GLY A 61 -0.86 22.48 1.04
N ASN A 62 -2.05 23.07 1.11
CA ASN A 62 -2.83 23.18 2.35
C ASN A 62 -3.80 22.00 2.58
N GLU A 63 -4.12 21.23 1.54
CA GLU A 63 -5.04 20.09 1.62
C GLU A 63 -4.37 18.84 1.05
N GLU A 64 -4.29 17.80 1.88
CA GLU A 64 -3.87 16.45 1.51
C GLU A 64 -5.08 15.53 1.64
N GLU A 65 -5.57 15.04 0.49
CA GLU A 65 -6.60 14.01 0.47
C GLU A 65 -5.94 12.63 0.42
N VAL A 66 -6.44 11.70 1.22
CA VAL A 66 -5.95 10.31 1.24
C VAL A 66 -7.05 9.39 0.73
N ARG A 67 -6.70 8.52 -0.22
CA ARG A 67 -7.55 7.43 -0.69
C ARG A 67 -6.81 6.11 -0.60
N VAL A 68 -7.49 5.09 -0.09
CA VAL A 68 -6.91 3.75 0.09
C VAL A 68 -7.62 2.77 -0.83
N TYR A 69 -6.81 1.92 -1.49
CA TYR A 69 -7.28 0.89 -2.40
C TYR A 69 -6.69 -0.47 -2.02
N ILE A 70 -7.50 -1.52 -2.09
CA ILE A 70 -7.08 -2.88 -1.76
C ILE A 70 -7.28 -3.80 -2.97
N SER A 71 -6.31 -4.67 -3.24
CA SER A 71 -6.40 -5.67 -4.30
C SER A 71 -5.60 -6.92 -3.98
N GLU A 72 -6.01 -8.07 -4.50
CA GLU A 72 -5.16 -9.26 -4.57
C GLU A 72 -4.29 -9.30 -5.84
N THR A 73 -4.43 -8.30 -6.72
CA THR A 73 -3.62 -8.19 -7.94
C THR A 73 -2.26 -7.59 -7.62
N CYS A 74 -1.18 -8.19 -8.15
CA CYS A 74 0.18 -7.74 -7.87
C CYS A 74 0.44 -6.25 -8.20
N LEU A 75 1.26 -5.59 -7.35
CA LEU A 75 1.64 -4.18 -7.51
C LEU A 75 2.45 -3.92 -8.78
N GLN A 76 3.25 -4.89 -9.25
CA GLN A 76 4.01 -4.74 -10.50
C GLN A 76 3.09 -4.47 -11.69
N ARG A 77 1.92 -5.12 -11.75
CA ARG A 77 0.95 -4.91 -12.82
C ARG A 77 0.32 -3.53 -12.75
N LEU A 78 0.06 -3.02 -11.54
CA LEU A 78 -0.39 -1.64 -11.33
C LEU A 78 0.65 -0.64 -11.82
N LEU A 79 1.91 -0.82 -11.44
CA LEU A 79 3.02 0.04 -11.85
C LEU A 79 3.17 0.08 -13.37
N CYS A 80 3.09 -1.08 -14.04
CA CYS A 80 3.10 -1.13 -15.50
C CYS A 80 1.93 -0.33 -16.12
N LYS A 81 0.71 -0.44 -15.57
CA LYS A 81 -0.43 0.36 -16.04
C LYS A 81 -0.18 1.87 -15.86
N MET A 82 0.33 2.29 -14.70
CA MET A 82 0.62 3.71 -14.42
C MET A 82 1.72 4.27 -15.33
N LEU A 83 2.79 3.49 -15.58
CA LEU A 83 3.87 3.86 -16.51
C LEU A 83 3.37 3.99 -17.94
N ASN A 84 2.56 3.03 -18.40
CA ASN A 84 1.97 3.07 -19.75
C ASN A 84 1.02 4.26 -19.93
N ALA A 85 0.37 4.70 -18.86
CA ALA A 85 -0.46 5.91 -18.85
C ALA A 85 0.34 7.21 -18.71
N LYS A 86 1.69 7.14 -18.66
CA LYS A 86 2.60 8.29 -18.53
C LYS A 86 2.35 9.15 -17.28
N LEU A 87 1.96 8.51 -16.17
CA LEU A 87 1.68 9.21 -14.91
C LEU A 87 2.93 9.63 -14.11
N GLY A 88 4.14 9.36 -14.62
CA GLY A 88 5.39 9.66 -13.92
C GLY A 88 5.53 11.14 -13.52
N ASP A 89 5.12 12.06 -14.40
CA ASP A 89 5.23 13.51 -14.14
C ASP A 89 4.25 14.02 -13.07
N GLY A 90 3.18 13.26 -12.78
CA GLY A 90 2.17 13.60 -11.78
C GLY A 90 2.44 13.00 -10.40
N ILE A 91 3.43 12.11 -10.30
CA ILE A 91 3.82 11.45 -9.05
C ILE A 91 5.05 12.18 -8.50
N MET A 92 4.85 12.93 -7.41
CA MET A 92 5.96 13.55 -6.69
C MET A 92 6.80 12.49 -5.96
N GLU A 93 6.14 11.47 -5.43
CA GLU A 93 6.81 10.42 -4.68
C GLU A 93 6.09 9.08 -4.77
N SER A 94 6.86 8.00 -4.83
CA SER A 94 6.37 6.63 -4.75
C SER A 94 7.24 5.84 -3.77
N ARG A 95 6.64 5.28 -2.71
CA ARG A 95 7.34 4.45 -1.71
C ARG A 95 6.65 3.10 -1.57
N MET A 96 7.43 2.02 -1.56
CA MET A 96 6.94 0.71 -1.14
C MET A 96 7.15 0.58 0.37
N GLN A 97 6.07 0.41 1.13
CA GLN A 97 6.17 0.14 2.56
C GLN A 97 6.38 -1.37 2.77
N PRO A 98 7.39 -1.77 3.56
CA PRO A 98 7.53 -3.17 3.94
C PRO A 98 6.30 -3.58 4.75
N GLY A 99 5.74 -4.75 4.47
CA GLY A 99 4.73 -5.37 5.35
C GLY A 99 5.28 -5.55 6.77
N TYR A 100 4.40 -5.76 7.74
CA TYR A 100 4.80 -5.93 9.15
C TYR A 100 5.71 -7.15 9.34
N ILE A 101 6.64 -7.05 10.30
CA ILE A 101 7.49 -8.18 10.70
C ILE A 101 6.76 -8.91 11.83
N LEU A 102 6.31 -10.14 11.59
CA LEU A 102 5.79 -11.01 12.65
C LEU A 102 6.93 -11.84 13.23
N MET A 103 7.03 -11.85 14.56
CA MET A 103 7.95 -12.70 15.29
C MET A 103 7.21 -13.95 15.74
N ARG A 104 7.53 -15.12 15.17
CA ARG A 104 6.97 -16.41 15.63
C ARG A 104 8.00 -17.10 16.53
N LEU A 105 7.73 -17.12 17.83
CA LEU A 105 8.50 -17.89 18.81
C LEU A 105 8.10 -19.37 18.70
N LEU A 106 8.96 -20.17 18.06
CA LEU A 106 8.87 -21.63 18.12
C LEU A 106 9.82 -22.11 19.22
N GLY A 107 9.30 -22.17 20.45
CA GLY A 107 10.03 -22.60 21.64
C GLY A 107 9.10 -22.61 22.86
N ASP A 108 9.32 -23.59 23.73
CA ASP A 108 8.63 -23.71 25.02
C ASP A 108 9.12 -22.58 25.93
N ILE A 109 8.29 -21.57 26.17
CA ILE A 109 8.64 -20.35 26.93
C ILE A 109 9.09 -20.73 28.36
N GLU A 110 8.59 -21.85 28.90
CA GLU A 110 8.96 -22.34 30.23
C GLU A 110 10.39 -22.89 30.31
N LYS A 111 11.01 -23.28 29.19
CA LYS A 111 12.36 -23.86 29.17
C LYS A 111 13.49 -22.85 29.02
N GLY A 112 13.17 -21.57 28.79
CA GLY A 112 14.18 -20.55 28.49
C GLY A 112 14.88 -20.76 27.15
N ILE A 113 15.60 -19.74 26.69
CA ILE A 113 16.47 -19.83 25.51
C ILE A 113 17.85 -20.22 26.02
N GLU A 114 18.30 -21.45 25.72
CA GLU A 114 19.72 -21.84 25.81
C GLU A 114 20.50 -21.38 24.57
#